data_AF-A0AAT9GUH2-F1
#
_entry.id   AF-A0AAT9GUH2-F1
#
_cell.length_a   1.000
_cell.length_b   1.000
_cell.length_c   1.000
_cell.angle_alpha   90.00
_cell.angle_beta   90.00
_cell.angle_gamma   90.00
#
_symmetry.space_group_name_H-M   'P 1'
#
loop_
_entity.id
_entity.type
_entity.pdbx_description
1 polymer ?
#
loop_
_entity_poly.entity_id
_entity_poly.type
_entity_poly.pdbx_seq_one_letter_code
_entity_poly.pdbx_strand_id
1 'polypeptide(L)'
;MIKIVVFDADKTLWDHYNISIFKKPYKLINENSIEDSEGNKLTLFPEVRETLKNIKDMGLLLGLATWNLPEKTDEILSLLGLKEYFDIIVSKDFPFKFIFLIEIINKIREKGISIKPDEIMFIDDRRVHFGNTWLYLGNVKCVEIWSDIFHHKQILEKIKSF
;
A
#
# COMPACT_ATOMS: atom_id res chain seq x y z
N MET A 1 -7.80 -17.69 -4.95
CA MET A 1 -8.65 -16.48 -4.98
C MET A 1 -8.13 -15.50 -3.96
N ILE A 2 -7.74 -14.31 -4.40
CA ILE A 2 -7.27 -13.24 -3.53
C ILE A 2 -8.38 -12.78 -2.58
N LYS A 3 -8.03 -12.53 -1.31
CA LYS A 3 -8.92 -11.93 -0.29
C LYS A 3 -8.46 -10.55 0.15
N ILE A 4 -7.17 -10.27 0.04
CA ILE A 4 -6.57 -8.99 0.41
C ILE A 4 -5.53 -8.57 -0.61
N VAL A 5 -5.54 -7.28 -0.93
CA VAL A 5 -4.46 -6.62 -1.65
C VAL A 5 -3.74 -5.68 -0.68
N VAL A 6 -2.46 -5.90 -0.48
CA VAL A 6 -1.60 -5.08 0.37
C VAL A 6 -0.70 -4.24 -0.51
N PHE A 7 -0.68 -2.93 -0.28
CA PHE A 7 0.15 -1.98 -1.00
C PHE A 7 1.31 -1.52 -0.12
N ASP A 8 2.49 -1.36 -0.72
CA ASP A 8 3.43 -0.35 -0.27
C ASP A 8 2.92 1.08 -0.60
N ALA A 9 3.58 2.13 -0.13
CA ALA A 9 3.16 3.52 -0.31
C ALA A 9 4.10 4.33 -1.22
N ASP A 10 5.34 4.59 -0.79
CA ASP A 10 6.28 5.42 -1.55
C ASP A 10 6.65 4.74 -2.86
N LYS A 11 6.63 5.48 -3.98
CA LYS A 11 6.80 4.91 -5.32
C LYS A 11 5.81 3.81 -5.73
N THR A 12 4.86 3.45 -4.88
CA THR A 12 3.76 2.55 -5.22
C THR A 12 2.47 3.33 -5.45
N LEU A 13 2.04 4.15 -4.49
CA LEU A 13 0.83 4.98 -4.57
C LEU A 13 1.12 6.39 -5.08
N TRP A 14 2.32 6.92 -4.82
CA TRP A 14 2.71 8.27 -5.24
C TRP A 14 4.16 8.33 -5.71
N ASP A 15 4.49 9.40 -6.43
CA ASP A 15 5.80 9.62 -7.06
C ASP A 15 6.93 10.02 -6.11
N HIS A 16 6.66 10.23 -4.82
CA HIS A 16 7.65 10.57 -3.82
C HIS A 16 8.33 9.33 -3.20
N TYR A 17 9.59 9.47 -2.76
CA TYR A 17 10.42 8.36 -2.26
C TYR A 17 10.31 8.11 -0.76
N ASN A 18 9.94 9.13 0.02
CA ASN A 18 9.92 9.04 1.47
C ASN A 18 9.09 10.16 2.09
N ILE A 19 7.83 9.92 2.43
CA ILE A 19 7.00 10.95 3.10
C ILE A 19 7.46 11.28 4.52
N SER A 20 8.31 10.48 5.16
CA SER A 20 8.79 10.74 6.52
C SER A 20 9.63 12.01 6.63
N ILE A 21 10.17 12.53 5.52
CA ILE A 21 10.94 13.79 5.51
C ILE A 21 10.05 15.04 5.55
N PHE A 22 8.75 14.91 5.25
CA PHE A 22 7.86 16.06 5.06
C PHE A 22 7.75 16.92 6.32
N LYS A 23 7.70 18.24 6.17
CA LYS A 23 7.60 19.23 7.24
C LYS A 23 6.27 19.99 7.18
N LYS A 24 5.63 20.10 8.34
CA LYS A 24 4.39 20.87 8.49
C LYS A 24 4.68 22.39 8.34
N PRO A 25 3.72 23.19 7.88
CA PRO A 25 2.37 22.79 7.44
C PRO A 25 2.37 22.10 6.07
N TYR A 26 1.40 21.21 5.86
CA TYR A 26 1.13 20.64 4.55
C TYR A 26 0.05 21.45 3.82
N LYS A 27 0.17 21.50 2.51
CA LYS A 27 -0.78 22.14 1.60
C LYS A 27 -1.28 21.11 0.59
N LEU A 28 -2.60 20.94 0.55
CA LEU A 28 -3.24 20.19 -0.54
C LEU A 28 -3.21 21.06 -1.80
N ILE A 29 -2.48 20.64 -2.83
CA ILE A 29 -2.35 21.37 -4.10
C ILE A 29 -3.56 21.09 -4.99
N ASN A 30 -3.99 19.83 -5.01
CA ASN A 30 -5.22 19.34 -5.61
C ASN A 30 -5.57 18.00 -4.93
N GLU A 31 -6.67 17.36 -5.34
CA GLU A 31 -7.10 16.08 -4.77
C GLU A 31 -6.00 14.99 -4.75
N ASN A 32 -5.02 15.02 -5.66
CA ASN A 32 -4.01 13.98 -5.83
C ASN A 32 -2.59 14.44 -5.43
N SER A 33 -2.40 15.68 -4.98
CA SER A 33 -1.06 16.23 -4.72
C SER A 33 -0.99 17.02 -3.42
N ILE A 34 0.07 16.78 -2.65
CA ILE A 34 0.42 17.52 -1.43
C ILE A 34 1.81 18.15 -1.60
N GLU A 35 1.98 19.33 -1.02
CA GLU A 35 3.27 20.00 -0.85
C GLU A 35 3.46 20.35 0.62
N ASP A 36 4.68 20.26 1.12
CA ASP A 36 5.04 20.59 2.50
C ASP A 36 5.63 22.02 2.59
N SER A 37 6.05 22.46 3.78
CA SER A 37 6.60 23.81 3.98
C SER A 37 7.99 24.04 3.39
N GLU A 38 8.71 22.97 3.07
CA GLU A 38 10.06 23.00 2.49
C GLU A 38 10.04 22.77 0.96
N GLY A 39 8.84 22.66 0.36
CA GLY A 39 8.66 22.42 -1.07
C GLY A 39 8.76 20.95 -1.47
N ASN A 40 8.82 20.02 -0.52
CA ASN A 40 8.69 18.59 -0.83
C ASN A 40 7.27 18.33 -1.34
N LYS A 41 7.17 17.66 -2.49
CA LYS A 41 5.90 17.40 -3.16
C LYS A 41 5.72 15.90 -3.40
N LEU A 42 4.50 15.43 -3.23
CA LEU A 42 4.07 14.11 -3.68
C LEU A 42 2.83 14.26 -4.55
N THR A 43 2.72 13.42 -5.57
CA THR A 43 1.54 13.26 -6.43
C THR A 43 1.20 11.80 -6.57
N LEU A 44 -0.08 11.45 -6.39
CA LEU A 44 -0.58 10.11 -6.65
C LEU A 44 -0.32 9.71 -8.10
N PHE A 45 0.06 8.47 -8.31
CA PHE A 45 0.10 7.93 -9.66
C PHE A 45 -1.31 7.89 -10.27
N PRO A 46 -1.41 7.92 -11.62
CA PRO A 46 -2.68 7.73 -12.30
C PRO A 46 -3.41 6.49 -11.81
N GLU A 47 -4.73 6.56 -11.77
CA GLU A 47 -5.65 5.44 -11.50
C GLU A 47 -5.62 4.88 -10.06
N VAL A 48 -4.75 5.37 -9.16
CA VAL A 48 -4.66 4.87 -7.77
C VAL A 48 -6.02 4.83 -7.08
N ARG A 49 -6.75 5.96 -7.07
CA ARG A 49 -8.07 6.05 -6.42
C ARG A 49 -9.09 5.10 -7.04
N GLU A 50 -9.14 5.09 -8.37
CA GLU A 50 -10.07 4.23 -9.11
C GLU A 50 -9.79 2.75 -8.83
N THR A 51 -8.52 2.36 -8.79
CA THR A 51 -8.10 0.99 -8.48
C THR A 51 -8.43 0.61 -7.03
N LEU A 52 -8.12 1.45 -6.04
CA LEU A 52 -8.47 1.18 -4.64
C LEU A 52 -10.00 1.05 -4.48
N LYS A 53 -10.77 1.94 -5.10
CA LYS A 53 -12.23 1.87 -5.10
C LYS A 53 -12.73 0.56 -5.72
N ASN A 54 -12.22 0.21 -6.90
CA ASN A 54 -12.62 -1.02 -7.60
C ASN A 54 -12.31 -2.28 -6.78
N ILE A 55 -11.17 -2.32 -6.07
CA ILE A 55 -10.82 -3.45 -5.19
C ILE A 55 -11.82 -3.55 -4.02
N LYS A 56 -12.24 -2.42 -3.43
CA LYS A 56 -13.28 -2.40 -2.39
C LYS A 56 -14.64 -2.83 -2.92
N ASP A 57 -15.02 -2.36 -4.12
CA ASP A 57 -16.27 -2.73 -4.79
C ASP A 57 -16.32 -4.24 -5.13
N MET A 58 -15.15 -4.89 -5.29
CA MET A 58 -15.02 -6.35 -5.42
C MET A 58 -15.18 -7.11 -4.08
N GLY A 59 -15.34 -6.41 -2.96
CA GLY A 59 -15.45 -7.00 -1.62
C GLY A 59 -14.12 -7.50 -1.03
N LEU A 60 -12.99 -7.07 -1.58
CA LEU A 60 -11.65 -7.43 -1.09
C LEU A 60 -11.21 -6.47 0.02
N LEU A 61 -10.39 -6.99 0.93
CA LEU A 61 -9.72 -6.16 1.93
C LEU A 61 -8.55 -5.39 1.30
N LEU A 62 -8.31 -4.18 1.80
CA LEU A 62 -7.15 -3.37 1.45
C LEU A 62 -6.22 -3.20 2.66
N GLY A 63 -4.96 -3.53 2.46
CA GLY A 63 -3.89 -3.30 3.44
C GLY A 63 -2.88 -2.27 2.93
N LEU A 64 -2.29 -1.51 3.85
CA LEU A 64 -1.10 -0.70 3.58
C LEU A 64 0.05 -1.17 4.46
N ALA A 65 1.20 -1.48 3.87
CA ALA A 65 2.44 -1.90 4.53
C ALA A 65 3.57 -0.94 4.13
N THR A 66 3.74 0.16 4.87
CA THR A 66 4.66 1.24 4.49
C THR A 66 5.83 1.42 5.46
N TRP A 67 7.02 1.67 4.91
CA TRP A 67 8.21 1.97 5.71
C TRP A 67 8.29 3.49 5.90
N ASN A 68 7.47 4.00 6.83
CA ASN A 68 7.39 5.41 7.16
C ASN A 68 7.02 5.64 8.62
N LEU A 69 7.22 6.87 9.09
CA LEU A 69 6.75 7.32 10.40
C LEU A 69 5.21 7.24 10.47
N PRO A 70 4.62 6.57 11.49
CA PRO A 70 3.17 6.39 11.60
C PRO A 70 2.37 7.70 11.55
N GLU A 71 2.83 8.74 12.26
CA GLU A 71 2.17 10.06 12.26
C GLU A 71 2.13 10.65 10.85
N LYS A 72 3.26 10.60 10.12
CA LYS A 72 3.35 11.13 8.75
C LYS A 72 2.44 10.37 7.80
N THR A 73 2.45 9.04 7.89
CA THR A 73 1.55 8.20 7.09
C THR A 73 0.09 8.55 7.36
N ASP A 74 -0.31 8.68 8.63
CA ASP A 74 -1.68 9.01 8.99
C ASP A 74 -2.13 10.36 8.42
N GLU A 75 -1.27 11.37 8.54
CA GLU A 75 -1.53 12.73 8.07
C GLU A 75 -1.65 12.80 6.54
N ILE A 76 -0.69 12.22 5.83
CA ILE A 76 -0.66 12.25 4.36
C ILE A 76 -1.85 11.47 3.78
N LEU A 77 -2.14 10.28 4.31
CA LEU A 77 -3.30 9.50 3.87
C LEU A 77 -4.62 10.22 4.17
N SER A 78 -4.71 10.91 5.30
CA SER A 78 -5.92 11.66 5.67
C SER A 78 -6.11 12.89 4.76
N LEU A 79 -5.04 13.64 4.48
CA LEU A 79 -5.08 14.80 3.59
C LEU A 79 -5.42 14.42 2.14
N LEU A 80 -4.93 13.28 1.67
CA LEU A 80 -5.33 12.73 0.37
C LEU A 80 -6.70 12.04 0.42
N GLY A 81 -7.36 11.90 1.57
CA GLY A 81 -8.58 11.10 1.69
C GLY A 81 -8.39 9.64 1.22
N LEU A 82 -7.18 9.09 1.34
CA LEU A 82 -6.89 7.69 1.01
C LEU A 82 -7.06 6.76 2.22
N LYS A 83 -7.00 7.31 3.44
CA LYS A 83 -7.09 6.53 4.68
C LYS A 83 -8.34 5.66 4.75
N GLU A 84 -9.47 6.15 4.23
CA GLU A 84 -10.77 5.45 4.25
C GLU A 84 -10.83 4.19 3.37
N TYR A 85 -9.93 4.05 2.38
CA TYR A 85 -9.90 2.87 1.52
C TYR A 85 -9.29 1.66 2.25
N PHE A 86 -8.33 1.89 3.16
CA PHE A 86 -7.55 0.82 3.77
C PHE A 86 -8.23 0.27 5.02
N ASP A 87 -8.49 -1.04 5.03
CA ASP A 87 -9.05 -1.76 6.18
C ASP A 87 -8.04 -1.92 7.31
N ILE A 88 -6.75 -2.00 6.96
CA ILE A 88 -5.61 -2.09 7.88
C ILE A 88 -4.45 -1.28 7.34
N ILE A 89 -3.89 -0.41 8.17
CA ILE A 89 -2.64 0.32 7.90
C ILE A 89 -1.59 -0.14 8.89
N VAL A 90 -0.43 -0.54 8.38
CA VAL A 90 0.79 -0.80 9.14
C VAL A 90 1.89 0.09 8.56
N SER A 91 2.29 1.08 9.36
CA SER A 91 3.40 1.98 9.07
C SER A 91 4.42 1.83 10.19
N LYS A 92 5.69 1.60 9.87
CA LYS A 92 6.77 1.61 10.86
C LYS A 92 8.04 2.16 10.23
N ASP A 93 8.88 2.81 11.03
CA ASP A 93 10.24 3.16 10.62
C ASP A 93 11.16 1.94 10.68
N PHE A 94 10.84 0.93 9.87
CA PHE A 94 11.55 -0.33 9.83
C PHE A 94 11.42 -0.97 8.43
N PRO A 95 12.50 -1.45 7.80
CA PRO A 95 12.45 -1.83 6.37
C PRO A 95 11.80 -3.19 6.06
N PHE A 96 11.53 -4.03 7.07
CA PHE A 96 11.15 -5.42 6.84
C PHE A 96 9.64 -5.61 6.60
N LYS A 97 9.23 -5.46 5.34
CA LYS A 97 7.83 -5.59 4.87
C LYS A 97 7.13 -6.88 5.28
N PHE A 98 7.85 -8.01 5.35
CA PHE A 98 7.25 -9.27 5.77
C PHE A 98 6.68 -9.21 7.20
N ILE A 99 7.28 -8.42 8.10
CA ILE A 99 6.74 -8.20 9.45
C ILE A 99 5.42 -7.42 9.38
N PHE A 100 5.30 -6.48 8.44
CA PHE A 100 4.10 -5.68 8.29
C PHE A 100 2.95 -6.52 7.76
N LEU A 101 3.24 -7.40 6.79
CA LEU A 101 2.30 -8.38 6.29
C LEU A 101 1.83 -9.33 7.41
N ILE A 102 2.73 -9.83 8.27
CA ILE A 102 2.36 -10.63 9.45
C ILE A 102 1.40 -9.85 10.37
N GLU A 103 1.70 -8.58 10.65
CA GLU A 103 0.84 -7.74 11.49
C GLU A 103 -0.53 -7.51 10.84
N ILE A 104 -0.58 -7.26 9.52
CA ILE A 104 -1.83 -7.13 8.77
C ILE A 104 -2.66 -8.41 8.90
N ILE A 105 -2.05 -9.58 8.69
CA ILE A 105 -2.70 -10.89 8.84
C ILE A 105 -3.26 -11.07 10.25
N ASN A 106 -2.49 -10.72 11.28
CA ASN A 106 -2.91 -10.84 12.68
C ASN A 106 -4.10 -9.92 12.99
N LYS A 107 -4.05 -8.65 12.57
CA LYS A 107 -5.18 -7.71 12.77
C LYS A 107 -6.46 -8.15 12.04
N ILE A 108 -6.32 -8.80 10.88
CA ILE A 108 -7.46 -9.38 10.15
C ILE A 108 -8.01 -10.61 10.89
N ARG A 109 -7.12 -11.44 11.46
CA ARG A 109 -7.50 -12.60 12.28
C ARG A 109 -8.25 -12.18 13.55
N GLU A 110 -7.84 -11.09 14.18
CA GLU A 110 -8.55 -10.50 15.33
C GLU A 110 -9.98 -10.07 14.99
N LYS A 111 -10.23 -9.70 13.72
CA LYS A 111 -11.57 -9.42 13.18
C LYS A 111 -12.34 -10.69 12.78
N GLY A 112 -11.83 -11.89 13.11
CA GLY A 112 -12.47 -13.18 12.83
C GLY A 112 -12.26 -13.71 11.40
N ILE A 113 -11.38 -13.10 10.61
CA ILE A 113 -11.13 -13.50 9.22
C ILE A 113 -9.78 -14.21 9.12
N SER A 114 -9.78 -15.45 8.62
CA SER A 114 -8.54 -16.17 8.35
C SER A 114 -8.09 -15.97 6.89
N ILE A 115 -6.83 -15.57 6.72
CA ILE A 115 -6.18 -15.38 5.41
C ILE A 115 -4.97 -16.28 5.31
N LYS A 116 -4.91 -17.04 4.22
CA LYS A 116 -3.75 -17.85 3.83
C LYS A 116 -2.79 -17.04 2.96
N PRO A 117 -1.50 -17.40 2.93
CA PRO A 117 -0.51 -16.69 2.11
C PRO A 117 -0.88 -16.54 0.64
N ASP A 118 -1.43 -17.59 0.02
CA ASP A 118 -1.86 -17.62 -1.38
C ASP A 118 -3.13 -16.80 -1.68
N GLU A 119 -3.79 -16.29 -0.64
CA GLU A 119 -4.93 -15.38 -0.73
C GLU A 119 -4.48 -13.89 -0.60
N ILE A 120 -3.17 -13.64 -0.46
CA ILE A 120 -2.59 -12.30 -0.33
C ILE A 120 -1.92 -11.91 -1.65
N MET A 121 -2.30 -10.74 -2.17
CA MET A 121 -1.52 -10.03 -3.17
C MET A 121 -0.75 -8.89 -2.53
N PHE A 122 0.57 -8.81 -2.75
CA PHE A 122 1.42 -7.74 -2.23
C PHE A 122 2.03 -6.95 -3.37
N ILE A 123 1.74 -5.65 -3.43
CA ILE A 123 2.21 -4.71 -4.44
C ILE A 123 3.30 -3.83 -3.83
N ASP A 124 4.47 -3.80 -4.46
CA ASP A 124 5.60 -2.98 -4.04
C ASP A 124 6.41 -2.57 -5.28
N ASP A 125 7.04 -1.40 -5.26
CA ASP A 125 7.89 -0.94 -6.37
C ASP A 125 9.27 -1.63 -6.37
N ARG A 126 9.63 -2.33 -5.28
CA ARG A 126 10.94 -2.93 -5.08
C ARG A 126 10.88 -4.42 -4.82
N ARG A 127 11.39 -5.20 -5.78
CA ARG A 127 11.53 -6.66 -5.67
C ARG A 127 12.29 -7.16 -4.42
N VAL A 128 13.17 -6.34 -3.86
CA VAL A 128 13.99 -6.70 -2.69
C VAL A 128 13.16 -7.11 -1.47
N HIS A 129 11.92 -6.63 -1.38
CA HIS A 129 11.00 -6.96 -0.29
C HIS A 129 10.34 -8.36 -0.43
N PHE A 130 10.41 -8.98 -1.60
CA PHE A 130 9.69 -10.23 -1.87
C PHE A 130 10.40 -11.47 -1.35
N GLY A 131 11.74 -11.50 -1.35
CA GLY A 131 12.51 -12.67 -0.90
C GLY A 131 12.17 -13.09 0.53
N ASN A 132 12.23 -12.14 1.48
CA ASN A 132 11.84 -12.40 2.87
C ASN A 132 10.33 -12.66 3.01
N THR A 133 9.50 -12.02 2.19
CA THR A 133 8.07 -12.30 2.18
C THR A 133 7.80 -13.77 1.84
N TRP A 134 8.41 -14.30 0.77
CA TRP A 134 8.26 -15.71 0.42
C TRP A 134 8.89 -16.66 1.44
N LEU A 135 10.06 -16.29 1.98
CA LEU A 135 10.75 -17.09 2.99
C LEU A 135 9.92 -17.29 4.27
N TYR A 136 9.28 -16.22 4.76
CA TYR A 136 8.59 -16.25 6.07
C TYR A 136 7.08 -16.47 5.98
N LEU A 137 6.44 -16.07 4.88
CA LEU A 137 4.99 -16.18 4.71
C LEU A 137 4.60 -17.26 3.71
N GLY A 138 5.50 -17.72 2.83
CA GLY A 138 5.17 -18.70 1.79
C GLY A 138 4.60 -18.06 0.53
N ASN A 139 3.55 -18.65 -0.04
CA ASN A 139 3.10 -18.36 -1.42
C ASN A 139 2.29 -17.06 -1.60
N VAL A 140 2.78 -15.94 -1.06
CA VAL A 140 2.22 -14.60 -1.29
C VAL A 140 2.39 -14.20 -2.77
N LYS A 141 1.32 -13.68 -3.37
CA LYS A 141 1.34 -13.17 -4.76
C LYS A 141 1.96 -11.78 -4.79
N CYS A 142 3.29 -11.72 -4.77
CA CYS A 142 4.02 -10.46 -4.90
C CYS A 142 4.01 -9.99 -6.37
N VAL A 143 3.75 -8.71 -6.60
CA VAL A 143 3.75 -8.06 -7.92
C VAL A 143 4.57 -6.78 -7.82
N GLU A 144 5.62 -6.69 -8.64
CA GLU A 144 6.47 -5.51 -8.73
C GLU A 144 5.81 -4.47 -9.64
N ILE A 145 5.32 -3.36 -9.08
CA ILE A 145 4.78 -2.26 -9.89
C ILE A 145 5.93 -1.56 -10.62
N TRP A 146 5.68 -1.11 -11.85
CA TRP A 146 6.65 -0.58 -12.83
C TRP A 146 7.57 -1.62 -13.48
N SER A 147 7.41 -2.91 -13.16
CA SER A 147 8.17 -4.01 -13.77
C SER A 147 7.25 -5.14 -14.24
N ASP A 148 6.50 -5.76 -13.33
CA ASP A 148 5.53 -6.83 -13.65
C ASP A 148 4.22 -6.26 -14.20
N ILE A 149 3.91 -5.01 -13.85
CA ILE A 149 2.78 -4.19 -14.33
C ILE A 149 3.24 -2.73 -14.48
N PHE A 150 2.61 -1.96 -15.35
CA PHE A 150 3.05 -0.60 -15.71
C PHE A 150 2.05 0.50 -15.34
N HIS A 151 0.87 0.13 -14.85
CA HIS A 151 -0.12 1.08 -14.33
C HIS A 151 -1.07 0.38 -13.35
N HIS A 152 -1.73 1.16 -12.49
CA HIS A 152 -2.52 0.65 -11.36
C HIS A 152 -3.70 -0.21 -11.79
N LYS A 153 -4.36 0.05 -12.93
CA LYS A 153 -5.49 -0.78 -13.38
C LYS A 153 -5.13 -2.24 -13.65
N GLN A 154 -3.89 -2.56 -14.00
CA GLN A 154 -3.47 -3.95 -14.24
C GLN A 154 -3.52 -4.80 -12.97
N ILE A 155 -3.56 -4.19 -11.78
CA ILE A 155 -3.78 -4.90 -10.51
C ILE A 155 -5.11 -5.66 -10.56
N LEU A 156 -6.16 -5.06 -11.15
CA LEU A 156 -7.48 -5.69 -11.28
C LEU A 156 -7.45 -6.93 -12.19
N GLU A 157 -6.60 -6.92 -13.21
CA GLU A 157 -6.36 -8.05 -14.10
C GLU A 157 -5.60 -9.16 -13.35
N LYS A 158 -4.54 -8.78 -12.61
CA LYS A 158 -3.74 -9.71 -11.82
C LYS A 158 -4.59 -10.43 -10.76
N ILE A 159 -5.49 -9.72 -10.07
CA ILE A 159 -6.40 -10.31 -9.07
C ILE A 159 -7.22 -11.46 -9.66
N LYS A 160 -7.67 -11.35 -10.92
CA LYS A 160 -8.46 -12.38 -11.61
C LYS A 160 -7.62 -13.54 -12.12
N SER A 161 -6.32 -13.34 -12.29
CA SER A 161 -5.38 -14.34 -12.83
C SER A 161 -4.79 -15.29 -11.78
N PHE A 162 -4.95 -14.99 -10.48
CA PHE A 162 -4.43 -15.80 -9.36
C PHE A 162 -5.53 -16.56 -8.60
#